data_AF-A0A6P1USN5-F1
#
_entry.id   AF-A0A6P1USN5-F1
#
_cell.length_a   1.000
_cell.length_b   1.000
_cell.length_c   1.000
_cell.angle_alpha   90.00
_cell.angle_beta   90.00
_cell.angle_gamma   90.00
#
_symmetry.space_group_name_H-M   'P 1'
#
loop_
_entity.id
_entity.type
_entity.pdbx_description
1 polymer ?
#
loop_
_entity_poly.entity_id
_entity_poly.type
_entity_poly.pdbx_seq_one_letter_code
_entity_poly.pdbx_strand_id
1 'polypeptide(L)'
;MNTATQHDYAAIGLPRDEEGPVFDKPWQAKAFSLIVHLHRAGLFPWAEWVQTFSKEIKAAPAQPGESANDAYYRQWTAAMENMMTALNLTVPDEISRRTQEWRQAYLNTPHGQPIVLANASCPPAHSHHHLSPGVPITVSPALAINSKIDIGVTP
;
A
#
# COMPACT_ATOMS: atom_id res chain seq x y z
N MET A 1 22.69 -16.89 22.61
CA MET A 1 22.56 -17.11 21.16
C MET A 1 21.15 -17.59 20.87
N ASN A 2 20.25 -16.70 20.46
CA ASN A 2 18.88 -17.08 20.08
C ASN A 2 18.82 -17.18 18.56
N THR A 3 18.92 -18.41 18.04
CA THR A 3 18.66 -18.74 16.65
C THR A 3 17.18 -18.54 16.39
N ALA A 4 16.78 -17.32 16.02
CA ALA A 4 15.48 -17.09 15.42
C ALA A 4 15.41 -17.96 14.17
N THR A 5 14.61 -19.01 14.23
CA THR A 5 14.36 -19.97 13.16
C THR A 5 14.15 -19.18 11.87
N GLN A 6 15.10 -19.31 10.95
CA GLN A 6 14.98 -18.84 9.58
C GLN A 6 13.83 -19.66 8.98
N HIS A 7 12.61 -19.18 9.23
CA HIS A 7 11.39 -19.86 8.80
C HIS A 7 11.44 -19.99 7.29
N ASP A 8 11.01 -21.16 6.84
CA ASP A 8 11.20 -21.75 5.51
C ASP A 8 10.40 -21.03 4.40
N TYR A 9 10.34 -19.69 4.45
CA TYR A 9 9.69 -18.83 3.46
C TYR A 9 10.34 -18.98 2.06
N ALA A 10 11.49 -19.64 1.96
CA ALA A 10 12.15 -19.98 0.70
C ALA A 10 11.36 -21.04 -0.09
N ALA A 11 10.66 -21.95 0.60
CA ALA A 11 9.88 -23.02 -0.01
C ALA A 11 8.59 -22.54 -0.72
N ILE A 12 8.25 -21.25 -0.59
CA ILE A 12 6.96 -20.67 -1.04
C ILE A 12 7.09 -19.96 -2.40
N GLY A 13 8.24 -20.11 -3.07
CA GLY A 13 8.45 -19.56 -4.41
C GLY A 13 8.44 -18.04 -4.47
N LEU A 14 8.80 -17.36 -3.37
CA LEU A 14 8.90 -15.91 -3.34
C LEU A 14 10.01 -15.44 -4.31
N PRO A 15 9.74 -14.51 -5.24
CA PRO A 15 10.78 -13.84 -6.01
C PRO A 15 11.74 -13.14 -5.05
N ARG A 16 13.03 -13.48 -5.11
CA ARG A 16 14.06 -12.94 -4.22
C ARG A 16 15.19 -12.31 -5.01
N ASP A 17 15.76 -11.26 -4.44
CA ASP A 17 17.13 -10.81 -4.71
C ASP A 17 18.05 -11.24 -3.56
N GLU A 18 19.29 -10.72 -3.52
CA GLU A 18 20.26 -11.06 -2.46
C GLU A 18 19.82 -10.57 -1.06
N GLU A 19 18.82 -9.69 -0.96
CA GLU A 19 18.41 -9.01 0.29
C GLU A 19 17.02 -9.46 0.79
N GLY A 20 16.14 -10.01 -0.07
CA GLY A 20 14.84 -10.51 0.35
C GLY A 20 13.78 -10.60 -0.75
N PRO A 21 12.49 -10.70 -0.38
CA PRO A 21 11.40 -10.70 -1.35
C PRO A 21 11.34 -9.35 -2.08
N VAL A 22 11.39 -9.38 -3.41
CA VAL A 22 11.20 -8.18 -4.24
C VAL A 22 9.70 -7.95 -4.44
N PHE A 23 9.21 -6.79 -4.03
CA PHE A 23 7.80 -6.40 -4.16
C PHE A 23 7.62 -5.39 -5.30
N ASP A 24 6.75 -5.68 -6.26
CA ASP A 24 6.41 -4.76 -7.36
C ASP A 24 5.66 -3.52 -6.87
N LYS A 25 4.87 -3.68 -5.80
CA LYS A 25 4.02 -2.61 -5.26
C LYS A 25 4.22 -2.52 -3.75
N PRO A 26 4.31 -1.31 -3.15
CA PRO A 26 4.54 -1.15 -1.70
C PRO A 26 3.50 -1.83 -0.81
N TRP A 27 2.25 -1.99 -1.28
CA TRP A 27 1.21 -2.66 -0.52
C TRP A 27 1.44 -4.17 -0.38
N GLN A 28 2.16 -4.79 -1.32
CA GLN A 28 2.48 -6.22 -1.29
C GLN A 28 3.36 -6.56 -0.08
N ALA A 29 4.35 -5.71 0.19
CA ALA A 29 5.21 -5.81 1.38
C ALA A 29 4.39 -5.72 2.69
N LYS A 30 3.37 -4.85 2.71
CA LYS A 30 2.49 -4.68 3.87
C LYS A 30 1.59 -5.89 4.10
N ALA A 31 1.00 -6.45 3.05
CA ALA A 31 0.18 -7.66 3.14
C ALA A 31 1.02 -8.87 3.59
N PHE A 32 2.23 -9.01 3.04
CA PHE A 32 3.17 -10.05 3.45
C PHE A 32 3.57 -9.93 4.93
N SER A 33 3.97 -8.73 5.35
CA SER A 33 4.45 -8.49 6.71
C SER A 33 3.37 -8.75 7.76
N LEU A 34 2.10 -8.50 7.43
CA LEU A 34 0.97 -8.75 8.34
C LEU A 34 0.80 -10.23 8.65
N ILE A 35 0.80 -11.10 7.64
CA ILE A 35 0.73 -12.56 7.84
C ILE A 35 1.93 -13.07 8.63
N VAL A 36 3.15 -12.61 8.29
CA VAL A 36 4.36 -12.98 9.03
C VAL A 36 4.29 -12.51 10.48
N HIS A 37 3.77 -11.31 10.73
CA HIS A 37 3.62 -10.76 12.07
C HIS A 37 2.62 -11.56 12.91
N LEU A 38 1.44 -11.88 12.36
CA LEU A 38 0.42 -12.67 13.06
C LEU A 38 0.92 -14.09 13.41
N HIS A 39 1.65 -14.72 12.48
CA HIS A 39 2.32 -15.99 12.74
C HIS A 39 3.36 -15.87 13.87
N ARG A 40 4.23 -14.86 13.81
CA ARG A 40 5.27 -14.63 14.84
C ARG A 40 4.67 -14.28 16.21
N ALA A 41 3.48 -13.70 16.23
CA ALA A 41 2.69 -13.46 17.43
C ALA A 41 2.04 -14.75 17.99
N GLY A 42 2.16 -15.87 17.29
CA GLY A 42 1.64 -17.17 17.73
C GLY A 42 0.14 -17.36 17.53
N LEU A 43 -0.50 -16.51 16.71
CA LEU A 43 -1.95 -16.57 16.49
C LEU A 43 -2.37 -17.77 15.63
N PHE A 44 -1.47 -18.27 14.78
CA PHE A 44 -1.67 -19.50 14.02
C PHE A 44 -0.31 -20.15 13.67
N PRO A 45 -0.25 -21.48 13.47
CA PRO A 45 0.94 -22.16 12.97
C PRO A 45 1.09 -21.94 11.46
N TRP A 46 2.33 -21.83 10.96
CA TRP A 46 2.59 -21.57 9.53
C TRP A 46 1.92 -22.57 8.57
N ALA A 47 1.80 -23.84 8.98
CA ALA A 47 1.14 -24.88 8.20
C ALA A 47 -0.34 -24.59 7.91
N GLU A 48 -1.02 -23.85 8.79
CA GLU A 48 -2.41 -23.42 8.56
C GLU A 48 -2.49 -22.35 7.48
N TRP A 49 -1.55 -21.39 7.48
CA TRP A 49 -1.43 -20.41 6.40
C TRP A 49 -1.20 -21.06 5.04
N VAL A 50 -0.25 -22.01 4.96
CA VAL A 50 0.04 -22.72 3.70
C VAL A 50 -1.22 -23.43 3.18
N GLN A 51 -2.00 -24.04 4.06
CA GLN A 51 -3.26 -24.69 3.68
C GLN A 51 -4.31 -23.68 3.18
N THR A 52 -4.53 -22.58 3.90
CA THR A 52 -5.47 -21.53 3.52
C THR A 52 -5.08 -20.90 2.17
N PHE A 53 -3.82 -20.54 2.00
CA PHE A 53 -3.32 -19.94 0.77
C PHE A 53 -3.37 -20.91 -0.41
N SER A 54 -3.01 -22.19 -0.22
CA SER A 54 -3.09 -23.20 -1.27
C SER A 54 -4.53 -23.47 -1.73
N LYS A 55 -5.51 -23.39 -0.81
CA LYS A 55 -6.93 -23.48 -1.17
C LYS A 55 -7.35 -22.29 -2.04
N GLU A 56 -6.91 -21.09 -1.70
CA GLU A 56 -7.21 -19.88 -2.45
C GLU A 56 -6.62 -19.89 -3.87
N ILE A 57 -5.35 -20.31 -4.01
CA ILE A 57 -4.71 -20.45 -5.33
C ILE A 57 -5.51 -21.39 -6.24
N LYS A 58 -6.01 -22.51 -5.69
CA LYS A 58 -6.82 -23.48 -6.43
C LYS A 58 -8.22 -22.94 -6.77
N ALA A 59 -8.84 -22.20 -5.86
CA ALA A 59 -10.18 -21.65 -6.04
C ALA A 59 -10.23 -20.48 -7.03
N ALA A 60 -9.17 -19.68 -7.09
CA ALA A 60 -9.14 -18.43 -7.82
C ALA A 60 -7.92 -18.31 -8.75
N PRO A 61 -7.79 -19.18 -9.79
CA PRO A 61 -6.65 -19.20 -10.70
C PRO A 61 -6.44 -17.86 -11.44
N ALA A 62 -5.29 -17.71 -12.09
CA ALA A 62 -4.97 -16.51 -12.86
C ALA A 62 -5.98 -16.27 -13.98
N GLN A 63 -6.41 -15.01 -14.14
CA GLN A 63 -7.35 -14.61 -15.18
C GLN A 63 -6.64 -14.36 -16.52
N PRO A 64 -7.33 -14.48 -17.68
CA PRO A 64 -6.74 -14.14 -18.96
C PRO A 64 -6.22 -12.69 -18.98
N GLY A 65 -4.93 -12.51 -19.27
CA GLY A 65 -4.27 -11.20 -19.28
C GLY A 65 -3.81 -10.68 -17.92
N GLU A 66 -4.07 -11.41 -16.83
CA GLU A 66 -3.52 -11.12 -15.51
C GLU A 66 -2.05 -11.56 -15.45
N SER A 67 -1.18 -10.68 -14.94
CA SER A 67 0.21 -11.08 -14.71
C SER A 67 0.28 -12.13 -13.59
N ALA A 68 1.29 -13.01 -13.63
CA ALA A 68 1.47 -14.00 -12.58
C ALA A 68 1.61 -13.35 -11.18
N ASN A 69 2.25 -12.17 -11.10
CA ASN A 69 2.41 -11.45 -9.85
C ASN A 69 1.09 -10.82 -9.34
N ASP A 70 0.27 -10.26 -10.24
CA ASP A 70 -1.03 -9.72 -9.85
C ASP A 70 -1.97 -10.85 -9.37
N ALA A 71 -1.97 -11.99 -10.07
CA ALA A 71 -2.73 -13.18 -9.63
C ALA A 71 -2.28 -13.67 -8.25
N TYR A 72 -0.96 -13.78 -8.05
CA TYR A 72 -0.37 -14.23 -6.78
C TYR A 72 -0.78 -13.34 -5.61
N TYR A 73 -0.64 -12.01 -5.73
CA TYR A 73 -0.96 -11.12 -4.63
C TYR A 73 -2.46 -10.87 -4.44
N ARG A 74 -3.28 -11.05 -5.48
CA ARG A 74 -4.74 -11.13 -5.33
C ARG A 74 -5.12 -12.32 -4.46
N GLN A 75 -4.60 -13.51 -4.79
CA GLN A 75 -4.82 -14.74 -4.02
C GLN A 75 -4.25 -14.61 -2.59
N TRP A 76 -3.08 -13.99 -2.43
CA TRP A 76 -2.48 -13.75 -1.11
C TRP A 76 -3.39 -12.89 -0.23
N THR A 77 -3.93 -11.81 -0.79
CA THR A 77 -4.81 -10.89 -0.05
C THR A 77 -6.11 -11.58 0.34
N ALA A 78 -6.73 -12.33 -0.58
CA ALA A 78 -7.94 -13.09 -0.28
C ALA A 78 -7.72 -14.15 0.81
N ALA A 79 -6.62 -14.91 0.73
CA ALA A 79 -6.25 -15.87 1.78
C ALA A 79 -5.97 -15.20 3.13
N MET A 80 -5.37 -14.01 3.11
CA MET A 80 -5.11 -13.21 4.31
C MET A 80 -6.40 -12.75 4.99
N GLU A 81 -7.37 -12.25 4.23
CA GLU A 81 -8.69 -11.85 4.75
C GLU A 81 -9.45 -13.05 5.33
N ASN A 82 -9.39 -14.20 4.64
CA ASN A 82 -9.95 -15.46 5.13
C ASN A 82 -9.30 -15.90 6.45
N MET A 83 -7.97 -15.81 6.55
CA MET A 83 -7.24 -16.12 7.78
C MET A 83 -7.64 -15.19 8.93
N MET A 84 -7.72 -13.87 8.70
CA MET A 84 -8.12 -12.92 9.74
C MET A 84 -9.56 -13.14 10.21
N THR A 85 -10.45 -13.54 9.29
CA THR A 85 -11.83 -13.91 9.62
C THR A 85 -11.86 -15.18 10.47
N ALA A 86 -11.10 -16.21 10.12
CA ALA A 86 -10.99 -17.44 10.91
C ALA A 86 -10.45 -17.20 12.33
N LEU A 87 -9.56 -16.21 12.48
CA LEU A 87 -9.01 -15.77 13.76
C LEU A 87 -9.93 -14.80 14.53
N ASN A 88 -11.11 -14.46 14.01
CA ASN A 88 -12.05 -13.47 14.56
C ASN A 88 -11.43 -12.06 14.77
N LEU A 89 -10.44 -11.69 13.96
CA LEU A 89 -9.79 -10.37 14.04
C LEU A 89 -10.56 -9.28 13.27
N THR A 90 -11.35 -9.70 12.28
CA THR A 90 -12.21 -8.84 11.46
C THR A 90 -13.29 -9.71 10.83
N VAL A 91 -14.32 -9.08 10.27
CA VAL A 91 -15.29 -9.75 9.39
C VAL A 91 -15.23 -9.14 7.97
N PRO A 92 -15.67 -9.88 6.92
CA PRO A 92 -15.63 -9.39 5.54
C PRO A 92 -16.36 -8.06 5.32
N ASP A 93 -17.48 -7.86 6.03
CA ASP A 93 -18.24 -6.62 5.98
C ASP A 93 -17.46 -5.42 6.52
N GLU A 94 -16.62 -5.64 7.54
CA GLU A 94 -15.78 -4.58 8.11
C GLU A 94 -14.65 -4.17 7.15
N ILE A 95 -14.03 -5.14 6.48
CA ILE A 95 -13.02 -4.88 5.43
C ILE A 95 -13.66 -4.08 4.29
N SER A 96 -14.84 -4.51 3.84
CA SER A 96 -15.59 -3.86 2.76
C SER A 96 -15.99 -2.44 3.12
N ARG A 97 -16.53 -2.25 4.33
CA ARG A 97 -16.87 -0.93 4.87
C ARG A 97 -15.64 -0.03 4.94
N ARG A 98 -14.53 -0.53 5.49
CA ARG A 98 -13.30 0.26 5.62
C ARG A 98 -12.71 0.64 4.26
N THR A 99 -12.79 -0.26 3.28
CA THR A 99 -12.39 0.01 1.90
C THR A 99 -13.23 1.13 1.29
N GLN A 100 -14.54 1.08 1.49
CA GLN A 100 -15.44 2.12 0.99
C GLN A 100 -15.22 3.47 1.68
N GLU A 101 -14.95 3.48 2.98
CA GLU A 101 -14.61 4.71 3.71
C GLU A 101 -13.33 5.34 3.16
N TRP A 102 -12.27 4.56 2.95
CA TRP A 102 -11.03 5.08 2.34
C TRP A 102 -11.26 5.59 0.92
N ARG A 103 -12.07 4.89 0.12
CA ARG A 103 -12.47 5.36 -1.21
C ARG A 103 -13.20 6.70 -1.14
N GLN A 104 -14.14 6.84 -0.21
CA GLN A 104 -14.88 8.09 -0.03
C GLN A 104 -13.98 9.21 0.46
N ALA A 105 -13.07 8.92 1.40
CA ALA A 105 -12.06 9.86 1.87
C ALA A 105 -11.19 10.36 0.71
N TYR A 106 -10.74 9.47 -0.18
CA TYR A 106 -9.99 9.84 -1.39
C TYR A 106 -10.78 10.79 -2.28
N LEU A 107 -12.04 10.46 -2.61
CA LEU A 107 -12.90 11.28 -3.46
C LEU A 107 -13.20 12.66 -2.86
N ASN A 108 -13.31 12.73 -1.54
CA ASN A 108 -13.58 13.97 -0.81
C ASN A 108 -12.31 14.79 -0.53
N THR A 109 -11.11 14.28 -0.82
CA THR A 109 -9.86 15.01 -0.56
C THR A 109 -9.51 15.91 -1.75
N PRO A 110 -9.41 17.24 -1.57
CA PRO A 110 -8.96 18.14 -2.63
C PRO A 110 -7.57 17.76 -3.15
N HIS A 111 -7.33 18.01 -4.44
CA HIS A 111 -6.03 17.71 -5.05
C HIS A 111 -4.89 18.40 -4.30
N GLY A 112 -3.80 17.67 -4.08
CA GLY A 112 -2.61 18.15 -3.36
C GLY A 112 -2.71 18.12 -1.84
N GLN A 113 -3.86 17.72 -1.26
CA GLN A 113 -4.02 17.53 0.18
C GLN A 113 -3.82 16.06 0.59
N PRO A 114 -3.34 15.79 1.81
CA PRO A 114 -3.22 14.43 2.32
C PRO A 114 -4.60 13.79 2.52
N ILE A 115 -4.71 12.51 2.16
CA ILE A 115 -5.95 11.74 2.36
C ILE A 115 -6.02 11.29 3.82
N VAL A 116 -7.05 11.73 4.53
CA VAL A 116 -7.34 11.28 5.90
C VAL A 116 -8.70 10.62 5.96
N LEU A 117 -8.83 9.54 6.74
CA LEU A 117 -10.05 8.74 6.80
C LEU A 117 -11.29 9.55 7.24
N ALA A 118 -11.09 10.57 8.08
CA ALA A 118 -12.16 11.48 8.51
C ALA A 118 -12.88 12.17 7.33
N ASN A 119 -12.19 12.37 6.20
CA ASN A 119 -12.78 12.98 5.01
C ASN A 119 -13.93 12.14 4.43
N ALA A 120 -14.02 10.84 4.76
CA ALA A 120 -15.13 9.99 4.34
C ALA A 120 -16.48 10.48 4.88
N SER A 121 -16.51 10.97 6.13
CA SER A 121 -17.73 11.39 6.83
C SER A 121 -17.82 12.91 7.00
N CYS A 122 -16.68 13.61 6.98
CA CYS A 122 -16.60 15.06 7.11
C CYS A 122 -15.71 15.60 5.98
N PRO A 123 -16.26 15.86 4.79
CA PRO A 123 -15.50 16.41 3.69
C PRO A 123 -14.90 17.77 4.10
N PRO A 124 -13.62 18.05 3.77
CA PRO A 124 -13.04 19.35 4.01
C PRO A 124 -13.82 20.42 3.23
N ALA A 125 -13.86 21.65 3.77
CA ALA A 125 -14.54 22.75 3.11
C ALA A 125 -14.03 22.91 1.66
N HIS A 126 -14.91 22.69 0.70
CA HIS A 126 -14.61 22.87 -0.71
C HIS A 126 -14.81 24.34 -1.07
N SER A 127 -13.74 25.03 -1.45
CA SER A 127 -13.86 26.34 -2.09
C SER A 127 -14.38 26.14 -3.52
N HIS A 128 -15.68 26.34 -3.73
CA HIS A 128 -16.21 26.55 -5.08
C HIS A 128 -15.71 27.91 -5.57
N HIS A 129 -14.55 27.92 -6.24
CA HIS A 129 -14.15 29.10 -7.00
C HIS A 129 -15.08 29.18 -8.22
N HIS A 130 -16.22 29.87 -8.08
CA HIS A 130 -16.91 30.40 -9.24
C HIS A 130 -15.93 31.35 -9.92
N LEU A 131 -15.23 30.85 -10.93
CA LEU A 131 -14.44 31.68 -11.84
C LEU A 131 -15.40 32.69 -12.44
N SER A 132 -15.39 33.93 -11.92
CA SER A 132 -15.93 35.06 -12.66
C SER A 132 -15.18 35.14 -14.00
N PRO A 133 -15.87 35.34 -15.12
CA PRO A 133 -15.21 35.41 -16.42
C PRO A 133 -14.23 36.57 -16.48
N GLY A 134 -12.94 36.25 -16.67
CA GLY A 134 -11.95 37.10 -17.32
C GLY A 134 -11.33 38.23 -16.48
N VAL A 135 -10.17 37.96 -15.88
CA VAL A 135 -9.06 38.94 -15.87
C VAL A 135 -7.78 38.18 -16.24
N PRO A 136 -6.97 38.66 -17.21
CA PRO A 136 -5.74 37.98 -17.58
C PRO A 136 -4.73 38.02 -16.43
N ILE A 137 -4.14 36.86 -16.12
CA ILE A 137 -3.06 36.72 -15.14
C ILE A 137 -1.78 37.31 -15.75
N THR A 138 -1.29 38.42 -15.20
CA THR A 138 0.04 38.94 -15.52
C THR A 138 1.09 38.05 -14.86
N VAL A 139 1.92 37.36 -15.67
CA VAL A 139 3.13 36.69 -15.18
C VAL A 139 4.21 37.73 -14.93
N SER A 140 4.76 37.76 -13.71
CA SER A 140 5.92 38.59 -13.38
C SER A 140 7.20 38.01 -14.02
N PRO A 141 8.10 38.84 -14.57
CA PRO A 141 9.34 38.34 -15.15
C PRO A 141 10.30 37.87 -14.05
N ALA A 142 11.04 36.79 -14.33
CA ALA A 142 12.05 36.24 -13.44
C ALA A 142 13.28 37.18 -13.39
N LEU A 143 13.72 37.55 -12.17
CA LEU A 143 15.01 38.20 -11.98
C LEU A 143 16.13 37.18 -12.18
N ALA A 144 16.96 37.38 -13.20
CA ALA A 144 18.23 36.69 -13.35
C ALA A 144 19.25 37.27 -12.35
N ILE A 145 19.69 36.44 -11.41
CA ILE A 145 20.73 36.79 -10.43
C ILE A 145 22.08 36.31 -11.01
N ASN A 146 22.89 37.24 -11.55
CA ASN A 146 24.26 36.93 -11.95
C ASN A 146 25.15 36.85 -10.70
N SER A 147 25.61 35.65 -10.35
CA SER A 147 26.62 35.46 -9.30
C SER A 147 28.03 35.55 -9.92
N LYS A 148 28.75 36.62 -9.61
CA LYS A 148 30.20 36.74 -9.84
C LYS A 148 30.89 36.13 -8.62
N ILE A 149 31.51 34.98 -8.79
CA ILE A 149 32.28 34.28 -7.75
C ILE A 149 33.56 35.08 -7.50
N ASP A 150 33.72 35.58 -6.29
CA ASP A 150 34.97 36.17 -5.78
C ASP A 150 35.71 35.08 -5.00
N ILE A 151 36.84 34.62 -5.52
CA ILE A 151 37.72 33.63 -4.87
C ILE A 151 38.93 34.38 -4.31
N GLY A 152 38.83 34.78 -3.05
CA GLY A 152 39.95 35.28 -2.27
C GLY A 152 40.85 34.14 -1.79
N VAL A 153 42.11 34.16 -2.20
CA VAL A 153 43.21 33.41 -1.57
C VAL A 153 44.29 34.42 -1.21
N THR A 154 44.62 34.50 0.08
CA THR A 154 45.84 35.12 0.63
C THR A 154 46.31 34.30 1.82
N PRO A 155 47.61 34.30 2.09
CA PRO A 155 48.06 34.90 3.34
C PRO A 155 48.84 36.21 3.14
#